data_AF-A0A2M8T9L7-F1
#
_entry.id   AF-A0A2M8T9L7-F1
#
_cell.length_a   1.000
_cell.length_b   1.000
_cell.length_c   1.000
_cell.angle_alpha   90.00
_cell.angle_beta   90.00
_cell.angle_gamma   90.00
#
_symmetry.space_group_name_H-M   'P 1'
#
loop_
_entity.id
_entity.type
_entity.pdbx_description
1 polymer ?
#
loop_
_entity_poly.entity_id
_entity_poly.type
_entity_poly.pdbx_seq_one_letter_code
_entity_poly.pdbx_strand_id
1 'polypeptide(L)'
;MFFYAYILMLLLIIFMCINLIFDCFKCPVKIRRIVIVLTVFLAIRYAVMLCMCLKKSIDYIYFIRPFILLDLVCIPLLILIMIFVFTRKVKFNFLHALAMIFIFVGLYGVLLSKILKTAVPYYNYNFGYLIDFKGNELTITIIRIIMYVLFLILCGFFIGGKNARKAGFCFLMIVLLINIVENISVIVVPKVMPEYLCGEILFLICLNYMVRLFKN
;
A
#
# COMPACT_ATOMS: atom_id res chain seq x y z
N MET A 1 -24.85 7.46 -3.74
CA MET A 1 -23.82 8.52 -3.75
C MET A 1 -22.43 7.97 -3.38
N PHE A 2 -22.28 7.27 -2.26
CA PHE A 2 -20.98 6.71 -1.81
C PHE A 2 -20.34 5.70 -2.78
N PHE A 3 -21.12 4.93 -3.53
CA PHE A 3 -20.62 3.99 -4.55
C PHE A 3 -19.82 4.69 -5.67
N TYR A 4 -20.38 5.75 -6.27
CA TYR A 4 -19.69 6.50 -7.33
C TYR A 4 -18.44 7.20 -6.81
N ALA A 5 -18.49 7.73 -5.59
CA ALA A 5 -17.32 8.32 -4.93
C ALA A 5 -16.20 7.28 -4.74
N TYR A 6 -16.53 6.06 -4.34
CA TYR A 6 -15.56 4.97 -4.19
C TYR A 6 -14.91 4.58 -5.52
N ILE A 7 -15.69 4.42 -6.59
CA ILE A 7 -15.15 4.15 -7.94
C ILE A 7 -14.22 5.28 -8.40
N LEU A 8 -14.62 6.54 -8.19
CA LEU A 8 -13.80 7.69 -8.56
C LEU A 8 -12.48 7.69 -7.81
N MET A 9 -12.48 7.38 -6.51
CA MET A 9 -11.26 7.26 -5.71
C MET A 9 -10.35 6.14 -6.21
N LEU A 10 -10.89 4.95 -6.54
CA LEU A 10 -10.11 3.87 -7.13
C LEU A 10 -9.48 4.28 -8.47
N LEU A 11 -10.23 4.96 -9.32
CA LEU A 11 -9.75 5.40 -10.64
C LEU A 11 -8.67 6.49 -10.51
N LEU A 12 -8.84 7.41 -9.54
CA LEU A 12 -7.83 8.41 -9.19
C LEU A 12 -6.52 7.75 -8.76
N ILE A 13 -6.59 6.73 -7.90
CA ILE A 13 -5.42 6.01 -7.40
C ILE A 13 -4.70 5.28 -8.54
N ILE A 14 -5.44 4.60 -9.42
CA ILE A 14 -4.87 3.95 -10.61
C ILE A 14 -4.16 4.98 -11.50
N PHE A 15 -4.80 6.13 -11.75
CA PHE A 15 -4.21 7.21 -12.53
C PHE A 15 -2.93 7.76 -11.88
N MET A 16 -2.92 7.96 -10.56
CA MET A 16 -1.72 8.37 -9.82
C MET A 16 -0.59 7.33 -9.93
N CYS A 17 -0.92 6.03 -9.86
CA CYS A 17 0.07 4.96 -10.03
C CYS A 17 0.69 4.98 -11.43
N ILE A 18 -0.12 5.16 -12.48
CA ILE A 18 0.36 5.26 -13.86
C ILE A 18 1.30 6.46 -14.03
N ASN A 19 0.91 7.64 -13.54
CA ASN A 19 1.76 8.84 -13.59
C ASN A 19 3.09 8.65 -12.84
N LEU A 20 3.05 7.99 -11.69
CA LEU A 20 4.24 7.65 -10.91
C LEU A 20 5.20 6.75 -11.69
N ILE A 21 4.70 5.77 -12.45
CA ILE A 21 5.53 4.90 -13.30
C ILE A 21 6.27 5.75 -14.34
N PHE A 22 5.59 6.70 -14.98
CA PHE A 22 6.22 7.61 -15.95
C PHE A 22 7.26 8.53 -15.30
N ASP A 23 6.99 9.07 -14.12
CA ASP A 23 7.95 9.93 -13.42
C ASP A 23 9.16 9.15 -12.87
N CYS A 24 8.99 7.86 -12.54
CA CYS A 24 10.07 6.99 -12.05
C CYS A 24 11.18 6.75 -13.08
N PHE A 25 10.97 7.01 -14.37
CA PHE A 25 12.02 6.84 -15.38
C PHE A 25 13.27 7.70 -15.12
N LYS A 26 13.11 8.78 -14.36
CA LYS A 26 14.15 9.75 -13.97
C LYS A 26 14.97 9.29 -12.75
N CYS A 27 14.52 8.26 -12.04
CA CYS A 27 15.21 7.70 -10.89
C CYS A 27 16.43 6.86 -11.30
N PRO A 28 17.43 6.69 -10.41
CA PRO A 28 18.55 5.79 -10.67
C PRO A 28 18.05 4.35 -10.89
N VAL A 29 18.68 3.64 -11.84
CA VAL A 29 18.21 2.35 -12.38
C VAL A 29 17.87 1.30 -11.31
N LYS A 30 18.60 1.29 -10.19
CA LYS A 30 18.38 0.35 -9.07
C LYS A 30 17.07 0.64 -8.33
N ILE A 31 16.81 1.91 -7.98
CA ILE A 31 15.59 2.34 -7.28
C ILE A 31 14.40 2.30 -8.23
N ARG A 32 14.60 2.77 -9.47
CA ARG A 32 13.59 2.79 -10.53
C ARG A 32 12.92 1.43 -10.71
N ARG A 33 13.70 0.35 -10.88
CA ARG A 33 13.15 -0.98 -11.10
C ARG A 33 12.26 -1.44 -9.95
N ILE A 34 12.71 -1.27 -8.71
CA ILE A 34 11.95 -1.71 -7.54
C ILE A 34 10.66 -0.88 -7.40
N VAL A 35 10.74 0.45 -7.53
CA VAL A 35 9.55 1.31 -7.39
C VAL A 35 8.53 1.05 -8.50
N ILE A 36 8.96 0.86 -9.75
CA ILE A 36 8.05 0.51 -10.86
C ILE A 36 7.37 -0.82 -10.59
N VAL A 37 8.11 -1.87 -10.20
CA VAL A 37 7.53 -3.19 -9.91
C VAL A 37 6.49 -3.10 -8.79
N LEU A 38 6.81 -2.43 -7.69
CA LEU A 38 5.88 -2.28 -6.55
C LEU A 38 4.66 -1.43 -6.89
N THR A 39 4.83 -0.34 -7.65
CA THR A 39 3.71 0.51 -8.08
C THR A 39 2.80 -0.19 -9.09
N VAL A 40 3.34 -1.04 -9.96
CA VAL A 40 2.54 -1.90 -10.86
C VAL A 40 1.72 -2.91 -10.06
N PHE A 41 2.30 -3.59 -9.07
CA PHE A 41 1.54 -4.50 -8.21
C PHE A 41 0.43 -3.77 -7.42
N LEU A 42 0.72 -2.57 -6.94
CA LEU A 42 -0.27 -1.71 -6.28
C LEU A 42 -1.41 -1.33 -7.25
N ALA A 43 -1.08 -0.95 -8.49
CA ALA A 43 -2.08 -0.64 -9.52
C ALA A 43 -2.95 -1.85 -9.86
N ILE A 44 -2.37 -3.05 -9.93
CA ILE A 44 -3.10 -4.30 -10.15
C ILE A 44 -4.10 -4.55 -9.01
N ARG A 45 -3.73 -4.33 -7.75
CA ARG A 45 -4.65 -4.44 -6.60
C ARG A 45 -5.89 -3.56 -6.78
N TYR A 46 -5.71 -2.28 -7.15
CA TYR A 46 -6.84 -1.39 -7.33
C TYR A 46 -7.67 -1.69 -8.57
N ALA A 47 -7.03 -2.12 -9.66
CA ALA A 47 -7.72 -2.60 -10.84
C ALA A 47 -8.58 -3.84 -10.51
N VAL A 48 -8.08 -4.72 -9.65
CA VAL A 48 -8.81 -5.87 -9.13
C VAL A 48 -10.02 -5.42 -8.30
N MET A 49 -9.85 -4.50 -7.35
CA MET A 49 -10.97 -3.98 -6.55
C MET A 49 -12.05 -3.35 -7.43
N LEU A 50 -11.63 -2.57 -8.43
CA LEU A 50 -12.54 -1.97 -9.41
C LEU A 50 -13.28 -3.05 -10.21
N CYS A 51 -12.58 -4.09 -10.68
CA CYS A 51 -13.21 -5.22 -11.36
C CYS A 51 -14.26 -5.93 -10.49
N MET A 52 -14.00 -6.10 -9.19
CA MET A 52 -14.92 -6.74 -8.26
C MET A 52 -16.17 -5.90 -7.99
N CYS A 53 -16.04 -4.58 -8.00
CA CYS A 53 -17.19 -3.68 -7.91
C CYS A 53 -18.07 -3.73 -9.16
N LEU A 54 -17.49 -3.93 -10.35
CA LEU A 54 -18.23 -3.88 -11.62
C LEU A 54 -18.78 -5.24 -12.08
N LYS A 55 -18.09 -6.35 -11.78
CA LYS A 55 -18.50 -7.69 -12.25
C LYS A 55 -19.69 -8.25 -11.46
N LYS A 56 -20.55 -8.98 -12.18
CA LYS A 56 -21.71 -9.71 -11.62
C LYS A 56 -21.50 -11.24 -11.52
N SER A 57 -20.33 -11.74 -11.91
CA SER A 57 -20.02 -13.19 -11.94
C SER A 57 -19.01 -13.57 -10.85
N ILE A 58 -19.31 -14.62 -10.08
CA ILE A 58 -18.51 -15.05 -8.93
C ILE A 58 -17.26 -15.87 -9.31
N ASP A 59 -17.23 -16.49 -10.48
CA ASP A 59 -16.20 -17.48 -10.85
C ASP A 59 -14.79 -16.88 -10.90
N TYR A 60 -14.65 -15.69 -11.47
CA TYR A 60 -13.36 -15.00 -11.57
C TYR A 60 -12.84 -14.48 -10.22
N ILE A 61 -13.72 -14.32 -9.24
CA ILE A 61 -13.38 -13.70 -7.97
C ILE A 61 -12.51 -14.60 -7.10
N TYR A 62 -12.64 -15.93 -7.23
CA TYR A 62 -11.77 -16.88 -6.53
C TYR A 62 -10.30 -16.76 -6.96
N PHE A 63 -10.04 -16.55 -8.25
CA PHE A 63 -8.67 -16.37 -8.77
C PHE A 63 -8.06 -15.01 -8.40
N ILE A 64 -8.91 -14.01 -8.23
CA ILE A 64 -8.49 -12.62 -8.02
C ILE A 64 -8.20 -12.30 -6.54
N ARG A 65 -8.63 -13.13 -5.59
CA ARG A 65 -8.47 -12.88 -4.14
C ARG A 65 -7.04 -12.57 -3.66
N PRO A 66 -5.98 -13.26 -4.12
CA PRO A 66 -4.63 -12.99 -3.62
C PRO A 66 -4.22 -11.53 -3.83
N PHE A 67 -4.67 -10.93 -4.94
CA PHE A 67 -4.28 -9.58 -5.34
C PHE A 67 -4.82 -8.50 -4.40
N ILE A 68 -5.86 -8.78 -3.62
CA ILE A 68 -6.42 -7.80 -2.66
C ILE A 68 -5.45 -7.50 -1.52
N LEU A 69 -4.69 -8.50 -1.10
CA LEU A 69 -3.75 -8.43 0.02
C LEU A 69 -2.34 -7.98 -0.38
N LEU A 70 -2.13 -7.60 -1.66
CA LEU A 70 -0.82 -7.17 -2.18
C LEU A 70 -0.26 -5.96 -1.44
N ASP A 71 -1.10 -5.15 -0.82
CA ASP A 71 -0.74 -3.97 -0.06
C ASP A 71 0.10 -4.28 1.19
N LEU A 72 -0.16 -5.43 1.82
CA LEU A 72 0.61 -5.93 2.97
C LEU A 72 2.10 -6.11 2.66
N VAL A 73 2.46 -6.21 1.37
CA VAL A 73 3.85 -6.29 0.91
C VAL A 73 4.29 -5.01 0.24
N CYS A 74 3.47 -4.49 -0.68
CA CYS A 74 3.86 -3.37 -1.52
C CYS A 74 4.06 -2.09 -0.70
N ILE A 75 3.14 -1.77 0.22
CA ILE A 75 3.20 -0.54 1.02
C ILE A 75 4.42 -0.55 1.95
N PRO A 76 4.68 -1.59 2.76
CA PRO A 76 5.89 -1.67 3.59
C PRO A 76 7.20 -1.51 2.83
N LEU A 77 7.31 -2.16 1.67
CA LEU A 77 8.51 -2.08 0.85
C LEU A 77 8.71 -0.67 0.26
N LEU A 78 7.64 -0.02 -0.18
CA LEU A 78 7.68 1.36 -0.65
C LEU A 78 8.06 2.33 0.47
N ILE A 79 7.53 2.15 1.69
CA ILE A 79 7.92 2.95 2.86
C ILE A 79 9.42 2.81 3.14
N LEU A 80 9.96 1.59 3.14
CA LEU A 80 11.39 1.36 3.34
C LEU A 80 12.26 2.07 2.29
N ILE A 81 11.84 2.05 1.03
CA ILE A 81 12.53 2.77 -0.04
C ILE A 81 12.49 4.28 0.21
N MET A 82 11.35 4.83 0.62
CA MET A 82 11.24 6.26 0.95
C MET A 82 12.15 6.64 2.12
N ILE A 83 12.13 5.88 3.22
CA ILE A 83 13.03 6.07 4.38
C ILE A 83 14.48 6.04 3.91
N PHE A 84 14.85 5.09 3.06
CA PHE A 84 16.19 4.98 2.51
C PHE A 84 16.59 6.24 1.71
N VAL A 85 15.74 6.68 0.79
CA VAL A 85 15.99 7.87 -0.05
C VAL A 85 16.09 9.13 0.80
N PHE A 86 15.23 9.29 1.81
CA PHE A 86 15.24 10.45 2.70
C PHE A 86 16.45 10.47 3.64
N THR A 87 16.98 9.32 4.06
CA THR A 87 18.20 9.26 4.90
C THR A 87 19.47 9.65 4.12
N ARG A 88 19.45 9.58 2.78
CA ARG A 88 20.60 9.89 1.89
C ARG A 88 21.90 9.17 2.28
N LYS A 89 21.82 7.98 2.88
CA LYS A 89 22.99 7.17 3.23
C LYS A 89 23.62 6.62 1.94
N VAL A 90 24.86 7.05 1.67
CA VAL A 90 25.59 6.86 0.41
C VAL A 90 25.89 5.39 0.07
N LYS A 91 25.85 4.48 1.05
CA LYS A 91 26.12 3.05 0.84
C LYS A 91 24.82 2.23 0.93
N PHE A 92 24.06 2.22 -0.15
CA PHE A 92 22.98 1.25 -0.33
C PHE A 92 23.55 -0.14 -0.59
N ASN A 93 23.53 -1.01 0.42
CA ASN A 93 23.67 -2.43 0.14
C ASN A 93 22.34 -2.95 -0.42
N PHE A 94 22.24 -3.01 -1.76
CA PHE A 94 21.13 -3.60 -2.49
C PHE A 94 20.73 -4.98 -1.94
N LEU A 95 21.71 -5.72 -1.41
CA LEU A 95 21.52 -7.01 -0.75
C LEU A 95 20.57 -6.94 0.46
N HIS A 96 20.60 -5.85 1.24
CA HIS A 96 19.71 -5.68 2.38
C HIS A 96 18.27 -5.40 1.93
N ALA A 97 18.10 -4.61 0.88
CA ALA A 97 16.77 -4.36 0.31
C ALA A 97 16.17 -5.63 -0.31
N LEU A 98 16.98 -6.43 -1.02
CA LEU A 98 16.57 -7.75 -1.51
C LEU A 98 16.17 -8.68 -0.37
N ALA A 99 16.98 -8.76 0.70
CA ALA A 99 16.66 -9.58 1.87
C ALA A 99 15.32 -9.18 2.50
N MET A 100 15.05 -7.88 2.64
CA MET A 100 13.76 -7.38 3.13
C MET A 100 12.60 -7.76 2.21
N ILE A 101 12.78 -7.69 0.88
CA ILE A 101 11.77 -8.15 -0.08
C ILE A 101 11.46 -9.63 0.14
N PHE A 102 12.47 -10.50 0.27
CA PHE A 102 12.25 -11.93 0.52
C PHE A 102 11.51 -12.19 1.83
N ILE A 103 11.83 -11.44 2.90
CA ILE A 103 11.14 -11.57 4.18
C ILE A 103 9.65 -11.19 4.04
N PHE A 104 9.34 -10.05 3.42
CA PHE A 104 7.95 -9.62 3.25
C PHE A 104 7.15 -10.54 2.32
N VAL A 105 7.77 -11.02 1.24
CA VAL A 105 7.14 -11.99 0.33
C VAL A 105 6.90 -13.32 1.03
N GLY A 106 7.84 -13.79 1.86
CA GLY A 106 7.69 -15.00 2.67
C GLY A 106 6.55 -14.88 3.68
N LEU A 107 6.51 -13.77 4.44
CA LEU A 107 5.41 -13.47 5.38
C LEU A 107 4.06 -13.43 4.66
N TYR A 108 4.01 -12.81 3.49
CA TYR A 108 2.81 -12.76 2.66
C TYR A 108 2.37 -14.15 2.18
N GLY A 109 3.30 -15.01 1.74
CA GLY A 109 2.99 -16.39 1.39
C GLY A 109 2.36 -17.18 2.55
N VAL A 110 2.90 -17.02 3.76
CA VAL A 110 2.34 -17.63 4.97
C VAL A 110 0.94 -17.10 5.27
N LEU A 111 0.74 -15.78 5.19
CA LEU A 111 -0.57 -15.15 5.40
C LEU A 111 -1.60 -15.62 4.37
N LEU A 112 -1.23 -15.66 3.08
CA LEU A 112 -2.09 -16.19 2.02
C LEU A 112 -2.52 -17.63 2.31
N SER A 113 -1.59 -18.50 2.72
CA SER A 113 -1.88 -19.91 2.96
C SER A 113 -2.90 -20.16 4.09
N LYS A 114 -2.96 -19.26 5.07
CA LYS A 114 -3.86 -19.36 6.23
C LYS A 114 -5.18 -18.61 5.99
N ILE A 115 -5.10 -17.39 5.45
CA ILE A 115 -6.23 -16.47 5.36
C ILE A 115 -7.09 -16.73 4.12
N LEU A 116 -6.49 -17.04 2.96
CA LEU A 116 -7.27 -17.25 1.74
C LEU A 116 -8.11 -18.53 1.76
N LYS A 117 -7.72 -19.53 2.57
CA LYS A 117 -8.51 -20.77 2.73
C LYS A 117 -9.90 -20.50 3.30
N THR A 118 -10.03 -19.47 4.13
CA THR A 118 -11.30 -19.11 4.78
C THR A 118 -12.01 -17.94 4.11
N ALA A 119 -11.36 -17.28 3.15
CA ALA A 119 -11.91 -16.13 2.43
C ALA A 119 -13.05 -16.57 1.50
N VAL A 120 -14.25 -16.03 1.68
CA VAL A 120 -15.44 -16.33 0.87
C VAL A 120 -15.94 -15.03 0.23
N PRO A 121 -16.25 -15.02 -1.08
CA PRO A 121 -16.76 -13.82 -1.72
C PRO A 121 -18.26 -13.69 -1.39
N TYR A 122 -18.71 -12.48 -1.14
CA TYR A 122 -20.13 -12.19 -0.97
C TYR A 122 -20.50 -10.97 -1.81
N TYR A 123 -21.77 -10.90 -2.20
CA TYR A 123 -22.27 -9.78 -2.99
C TYR A 123 -22.91 -8.75 -2.06
N ASN A 124 -22.49 -7.50 -2.19
CA ASN A 124 -23.07 -6.34 -1.53
C ASN A 124 -23.76 -5.45 -2.57
N TYR A 125 -25.04 -5.16 -2.36
CA TYR A 125 -25.85 -4.32 -3.26
C TYR A 125 -25.24 -2.94 -3.52
N ASN A 126 -24.47 -2.39 -2.58
CA ASN A 126 -23.90 -1.06 -2.68
C ASN A 126 -22.50 -1.02 -3.30
N PHE A 127 -21.73 -2.10 -3.26
CA PHE A 127 -20.30 -2.10 -3.61
C PHE A 127 -19.86 -3.26 -4.52
N GLY A 128 -20.80 -4.09 -4.99
CA GLY A 128 -20.51 -5.25 -5.81
C GLY A 128 -19.97 -6.40 -4.97
N TYR A 129 -19.03 -7.18 -5.51
CA TYR A 129 -18.44 -8.29 -4.77
C TYR A 129 -17.36 -7.82 -3.81
N LEU A 130 -17.47 -8.30 -2.57
CA LEU A 130 -16.50 -8.12 -1.51
C LEU A 130 -16.01 -9.49 -1.04
N ILE A 131 -14.88 -9.51 -0.33
CA ILE A 131 -14.34 -10.72 0.28
C ILE A 131 -14.58 -10.63 1.79
N ASP A 132 -15.28 -11.63 2.33
CA ASP A 132 -15.35 -11.85 3.75
C ASP A 132 -14.22 -12.81 4.14
N PHE A 133 -13.35 -12.37 5.04
CA PHE A 133 -12.24 -13.17 5.54
C PHE A 133 -12.62 -14.03 6.77
N LYS A 134 -13.92 -14.19 7.06
CA LYS A 134 -14.48 -15.04 8.13
C LYS A 134 -13.77 -14.86 9.47
N GLY A 135 -13.73 -13.61 9.95
CA GLY A 135 -13.10 -13.25 11.23
C GLY A 135 -11.60 -12.89 11.15
N ASN A 136 -10.91 -13.18 10.03
CA ASN A 136 -9.53 -12.75 9.84
C ASN A 136 -9.40 -11.27 9.42
N GLU A 137 -10.50 -10.54 9.21
CA GLU A 137 -10.43 -9.11 8.89
C GLU A 137 -9.75 -8.30 10.00
N LEU A 138 -10.09 -8.60 11.26
CA LEU A 138 -9.49 -7.94 12.41
C LEU A 138 -7.98 -8.21 12.50
N THR A 139 -7.56 -9.45 12.23
CA THR A 139 -6.14 -9.82 12.29
C THR A 139 -5.34 -9.10 11.20
N ILE A 140 -5.87 -9.00 9.98
CA ILE A 140 -5.25 -8.24 8.88
C ILE A 140 -5.10 -6.76 9.25
N THR A 141 -6.16 -6.14 9.78
CA THR A 141 -6.14 -4.72 10.16
C THR A 141 -5.15 -4.45 11.31
N ILE A 142 -5.09 -5.33 12.31
CA ILE A 142 -4.13 -5.23 13.41
C ILE A 142 -2.69 -5.35 12.87
N ILE A 143 -2.43 -6.29 11.96
CA ILE A 143 -1.11 -6.45 11.32
C ILE A 143 -0.74 -5.15 10.58
N ARG A 144 -1.65 -4.56 9.80
CA ARG A 144 -1.42 -3.26 9.12
C ARG A 144 -1.06 -2.15 10.11
N ILE A 145 -1.81 -2.03 11.21
CA ILE A 145 -1.56 -1.01 12.24
C ILE A 145 -0.18 -1.20 12.87
N ILE A 146 0.17 -2.43 13.29
CA ILE A 146 1.48 -2.73 13.87
C ILE A 146 2.60 -2.37 12.90
N MET A 147 2.44 -2.72 11.61
CA MET A 147 3.40 -2.37 10.57
C MET A 147 3.58 -0.84 10.44
N TYR A 148 2.51 -0.06 10.43
CA TYR A 148 2.60 1.40 10.34
C TYR A 148 3.24 2.02 11.59
N VAL A 149 2.92 1.53 12.78
CA VAL A 149 3.54 1.99 14.03
C VAL A 149 5.05 1.71 14.03
N LEU A 150 5.47 0.51 13.60
CA LEU A 150 6.89 0.18 13.45
C LEU A 150 7.59 1.13 12.49
N PHE A 151 6.99 1.44 11.33
CA PHE A 151 7.56 2.40 10.38
C PHE A 151 7.60 3.83 10.91
N LEU A 152 6.63 4.23 11.73
CA LEU A 152 6.59 5.54 12.36
C LEU A 152 7.76 5.69 13.35
N ILE A 153 8.01 4.66 14.17
CA ILE A 153 9.18 4.61 15.07
C ILE A 153 10.48 4.69 14.26
N LEU A 154 10.60 3.93 13.17
CA LEU A 154 11.77 3.98 12.29
C LEU A 154 11.99 5.38 11.69
N CYS A 155 10.93 6.07 11.26
CA CYS A 155 11.02 7.45 10.78
C CYS A 155 11.54 8.40 11.87
N GLY A 156 11.02 8.27 13.10
CA GLY A 156 11.47 9.05 14.26
C GLY A 156 12.94 8.81 14.61
N PHE A 157 13.45 7.58 14.44
CA PHE A 157 14.86 7.28 14.64
C PHE A 157 15.77 7.92 13.58
N PHE A 158 15.38 7.88 12.30
CA PHE A 158 16.23 8.37 11.21
C PHE A 158 16.15 9.87 10.95
N ILE A 159 15.12 10.58 11.40
CA ILE A 159 14.94 12.03 11.18
C ILE A 159 16.07 12.87 11.81
N GLY A 160 16.70 12.39 12.89
CA GLY A 160 17.81 13.05 13.58
C GLY A 160 19.16 12.97 12.85
N GLY A 161 19.24 12.24 11.73
CA GLY A 161 20.49 12.08 10.99
C GLY A 161 20.98 13.38 10.33
N LYS A 162 22.30 13.63 10.37
CA LYS A 162 22.93 14.86 9.82
C LYS A 162 22.59 15.13 8.34
N ASN A 163 22.46 14.08 7.53
CA ASN A 163 22.18 14.17 6.09
C ASN A 163 20.72 13.83 5.73
N ALA A 164 19.85 13.66 6.73
CA ALA A 164 18.47 13.26 6.52
C ALA A 164 17.63 14.44 6.00
N ARG A 165 16.77 14.17 5.02
CA ARG A 165 15.78 15.12 4.51
C ARG A 165 14.59 15.19 5.46
N LYS A 166 14.66 16.09 6.44
CA LYS A 166 13.62 16.27 7.48
C LYS A 166 12.22 16.46 6.90
N ALA A 167 12.07 17.27 5.85
CA ALA A 167 10.77 17.52 5.21
C ALA A 167 10.11 16.24 4.66
N GLY A 168 10.89 15.35 4.03
CA GLY A 168 10.39 14.06 3.54
C GLY A 168 9.97 13.12 4.67
N PHE A 169 10.75 13.07 5.75
CA PHE A 169 10.38 12.30 6.94
C PHE A 169 9.13 12.82 7.64
N CYS A 170 9.01 14.14 7.84
CA CYS A 170 7.80 14.73 8.41
C CYS A 170 6.57 14.41 7.56
N PHE A 171 6.69 14.52 6.23
CA PHE A 171 5.58 14.20 5.35
C PHE A 171 5.19 12.72 5.45
N LEU A 172 6.16 11.81 5.41
CA LEU A 172 5.92 10.37 5.57
C LEU A 172 5.28 10.03 6.93
N MET A 173 5.72 10.67 8.01
CA MET A 173 5.11 10.48 9.34
C MET A 173 3.64 10.91 9.38
N ILE A 174 3.29 12.03 8.76
CA ILE A 174 1.90 12.49 8.66
C ILE A 174 1.06 11.46 7.89
N VAL A 175 1.58 10.95 6.78
CA VAL A 175 0.90 9.91 5.99
C VAL A 175 0.68 8.64 6.81
N LEU A 176 1.69 8.18 7.56
CA LEU A 176 1.58 7.00 8.42
C LEU A 176 0.54 7.21 9.53
N LEU A 177 0.50 8.38 10.16
CA LEU A 177 -0.51 8.71 11.17
C LEU A 177 -1.92 8.66 10.60
N ILE A 178 -2.15 9.24 9.43
CA ILE A 178 -3.46 9.21 8.77
C ILE A 178 -3.89 7.77 8.46
N ASN A 179 -2.97 6.95 7.94
CA ASN A 179 -3.25 5.54 7.69
C ASN A 179 -3.55 4.76 8.98
N ILE A 180 -2.89 5.05 10.10
CA ILE A 180 -3.20 4.44 11.40
C ILE A 180 -4.63 4.84 11.83
N VAL A 181 -4.98 6.11 11.76
CA VAL A 181 -6.32 6.61 12.13
C VAL A 181 -7.40 5.99 11.25
N GLU A 182 -7.18 5.87 9.94
CA GLU A 182 -8.11 5.20 9.02
C GLU A 182 -8.27 3.71 9.34
N ASN A 183 -7.19 2.99 9.63
CA ASN A 183 -7.32 1.56 9.96
C ASN A 183 -7.99 1.35 11.33
N ILE A 184 -7.83 2.27 12.29
CA ILE A 184 -8.57 2.24 13.55
C ILE A 184 -10.06 2.56 13.32
N SER A 185 -10.39 3.52 12.46
CA SER A 185 -11.79 3.88 12.19
C SER A 185 -12.58 2.73 11.57
N VAL A 186 -11.95 1.87 10.76
CA VAL A 186 -12.55 0.63 10.23
C VAL A 186 -13.01 -0.32 11.34
N ILE A 187 -12.33 -0.32 12.49
CA ILE A 187 -12.64 -1.20 13.62
C ILE A 187 -13.76 -0.61 14.48
N VAL A 188 -13.73 0.70 14.71
CA VAL A 188 -14.59 1.39 15.70
C VAL A 188 -15.93 1.84 15.09
N VAL A 189 -15.95 2.25 13.82
CA VAL A 189 -17.11 2.88 13.18
C VAL A 189 -17.77 1.89 12.21
N PRO A 190 -19.12 1.87 12.10
CA PRO A 190 -19.78 1.09 11.06
C PRO A 190 -19.25 1.48 9.67
N LYS A 191 -18.80 0.48 8.90
CA LYS A 191 -18.14 0.67 7.60
C LYS A 191 -19.05 1.44 6.63
N VAL A 192 -18.73 2.70 6.36
CA VAL A 192 -19.43 3.52 5.33
C VAL A 192 -18.94 3.16 3.93
N MET A 193 -17.67 2.76 3.82
CA MET A 193 -17.03 2.26 2.60
C MET A 193 -16.30 0.94 2.89
N PRO A 194 -16.09 0.06 1.88
CA PRO A 194 -15.37 -1.20 2.08
C PRO A 194 -13.95 -1.01 2.58
N GLU A 195 -13.24 -0.02 2.02
CA GLU A 195 -11.90 0.40 2.42
C GLU A 195 -11.81 1.93 2.37
N TYR A 196 -11.15 2.55 3.36
CA TYR A 196 -10.80 3.97 3.31
C TYR A 196 -9.52 4.15 2.50
N LEU A 197 -9.54 5.11 1.57
CA LEU A 197 -8.52 5.29 0.54
C LEU A 197 -7.75 6.62 0.66
N CYS A 198 -8.06 7.45 1.67
CA CYS A 198 -7.49 8.79 1.77
C CYS A 198 -5.99 8.74 2.15
N GLY A 199 -5.62 7.88 3.09
CA GLY A 199 -4.24 7.61 3.47
C GLY A 199 -3.41 7.05 2.33
N GLU A 200 -4.01 6.26 1.45
CA GLU A 200 -3.34 5.68 0.27
C GLU A 200 -3.06 6.75 -0.82
N ILE A 201 -3.99 7.68 -1.03
CA ILE A 201 -3.76 8.83 -1.93
C ILE A 201 -2.61 9.69 -1.42
N LEU A 202 -2.61 10.03 -0.13
CA LEU A 202 -1.53 10.80 0.49
C LEU A 202 -0.19 10.05 0.43
N PHE A 203 -0.22 8.72 0.54
CA PHE A 203 0.96 7.88 0.35
C PHE A 203 1.53 7.96 -1.07
N LEU A 204 0.68 7.90 -2.10
CA LEU A 204 1.11 8.07 -3.49
C LEU A 204 1.66 9.48 -3.75
N ILE A 205 1.09 10.52 -3.14
CA ILE A 205 1.62 11.89 -3.21
C ILE A 205 3.01 11.95 -2.56
N CYS A 206 3.21 11.31 -1.40
CA CYS A 206 4.51 11.22 -0.74
C CYS A 206 5.55 10.47 -1.59
N LEU A 207 5.14 9.37 -2.24
CA LEU A 207 5.97 8.63 -3.18
C LEU A 207 6.37 9.52 -4.36
N ASN A 208 5.45 10.31 -4.90
CA ASN A 208 5.73 11.23 -6.00
C ASN A 208 6.72 12.33 -5.56
N TYR A 209 6.54 12.87 -4.35
CA TYR A 209 7.50 13.80 -3.76
C TYR A 209 8.91 13.18 -3.72
N MET A 210 9.04 11.92 -3.28
CA MET A 210 10.31 11.19 -3.27
C MET A 210 10.93 11.05 -4.67
N VAL A 211 10.14 10.68 -5.68
CA VAL A 211 10.59 10.55 -7.08
C VAL A 211 11.09 11.89 -7.63
N ARG A 212 10.40 12.99 -7.33
CA ARG A 212 10.79 14.34 -7.76
C ARG A 212 12.13 14.80 -7.19
N LEU A 213 12.60 14.23 -6.07
CA LEU A 213 13.91 14.55 -5.51
C LEU A 213 15.08 14.14 -6.42
N PHE A 214 14.86 13.25 -7.38
CA PHE A 214 15.83 12.81 -8.38
C PHE A 214 15.76 13.61 -9.69
N LYS A 215 14.77 14.48 -9.86
CA LYS A 215 14.54 15.26 -11.09
C LYS A 215 15.42 16.51 -11.19
N ASN A 216 16.48 16.60 -10.39
CA ASN A 216 17.48 17.66 -10.44
C ASN A 216 18.66 17.26 -11.31
#